data_AF-A0A920BI53-F1
#
_entry.id   AF-A0A920BI53-F1
#
_cell.length_a   1.000
_cell.length_b   1.000
_cell.length_c   1.000
_cell.angle_alpha   90.00
_cell.angle_beta   90.00
_cell.angle_gamma   90.00
#
_symmetry.space_group_name_H-M   'P 1'
#
loop_
_entity.id
_entity.type
_entity.pdbx_description
1 polymer ?
#
loop_
_entity_poly.entity_id
_entity_poly.type
_entity_poly.pdbx_seq_one_letter_code
_entity_poly.pdbx_strand_id
1 'polypeptide(L)' 'MVRNEPLGVNSDLWAMPNLYLSPHCSVSFDDYERNAIDLFIRNAIRLLGGDELINKEF' A
#
# COMPACT_ATOMS: atom_id res chain seq x y z
N MET A 1 9.25 -1.38 -5.51
CA MET A 1 8.72 -2.65 -4.98
C MET A 1 9.65 -3.78 -5.39
N VAL A 2 9.86 -4.76 -4.52
CA VAL A 2 10.59 -5.99 -4.87
C VAL A 2 9.59 -7.02 -5.41
N ARG A 3 10.07 -8.09 -6.06
CA ARG A 3 9.18 -9.10 -6.68
C ARG A 3 8.39 -9.90 -5.63
N ASN A 4 9.04 -10.26 -4.53
CA ASN A 4 8.45 -11.04 -3.45
C ASN A 4 8.62 -10.26 -2.15
N GLU A 5 7.53 -10.10 -1.42
CA GLU A 5 7.50 -9.40 -0.14
C GLU A 5 6.99 -10.35 0.96
N PRO A 6 7.63 -10.39 2.13
CA PRO A 6 8.86 -9.68 2.50
C PRO A 6 10.09 -10.08 1.67
N LEU A 7 11.07 -9.19 1.54
CA LEU A 7 12.32 -9.52 0.86
C LEU A 7 13.03 -10.66 1.60
N GLY A 8 13.43 -11.70 0.87
CA GLY A 8 14.14 -12.84 1.46
C GLY A 8 15.45 -12.43 2.13
N VAL A 9 15.73 -13.00 3.31
CA VAL A 9 16.92 -12.65 4.12
C VAL A 9 18.25 -12.93 3.41
N ASN A 10 18.26 -13.89 2.47
CA ASN A 10 19.44 -14.26 1.68
C ASN A 10 19.51 -13.55 0.32
N SER A 11 18.76 -12.46 0.11
CA SER A 11 18.79 -11.73 -1.15
C SER A 11 20.08 -10.93 -1.33
N ASP A 12 20.71 -11.03 -2.49
CA ASP A 12 21.89 -10.23 -2.85
C ASP A 12 21.63 -8.72 -2.81
N LEU A 13 20.36 -8.31 -2.90
CA LEU A 13 19.95 -6.90 -2.82
C LEU A 13 20.38 -6.26 -1.48
N TRP A 14 20.48 -7.03 -0.39
CA TRP A 14 20.96 -6.51 0.89
C TRP A 14 22.42 -6.04 0.85
N ALA A 15 23.24 -6.61 -0.02
CA ALA A 15 24.68 -6.31 -0.12
C ALA A 15 25.04 -5.46 -1.36
N MET A 16 24.05 -5.02 -2.14
CA MET A 16 24.30 -4.35 -3.42
C MET A 16 24.85 -2.92 -3.19
N PRO A 17 25.98 -2.55 -3.82
CA PRO A 17 26.55 -1.22 -3.63
C PRO A 17 25.64 -0.15 -4.23
N ASN A 18 25.60 1.02 -3.58
CA ASN A 18 24.80 2.19 -3.99
C ASN A 18 23.28 1.93 -4.07
N LEU A 19 22.76 0.94 -3.34
CA LEU A 19 21.33 0.67 -3.23
C LEU A 19 20.79 1.11 -1.87
N TYR A 20 19.76 1.96 -1.88
CA TYR A 20 18.96 2.26 -0.70
C TYR A 20 17.70 1.40 -0.70
N LEU A 21 17.51 0.61 0.35
CA LEU A 21 16.34 -0.25 0.53
C LEU A 21 15.48 0.26 1.69
N SER A 22 14.18 0.33 1.46
CA SER A 22 13.15 0.55 2.49
C SER A 22 12.14 -0.60 2.45
N PRO A 23 11.65 -1.10 3.60
CA PRO A 23 10.74 -2.24 3.67
C PRO A 23 9.30 -1.86 3.29
N HIS A 24 9.08 -1.46 2.04
CA HIS A 24 7.77 -1.03 1.51
C HIS A 24 7.02 -0.07 2.47
N CYS A 25 7.72 0.95 2.94
CA CYS A 25 7.17 1.92 3.89
C CYS A 25 7.32 3.36 3.40
N SER A 26 7.53 3.57 2.09
CA SER A 26 7.73 4.92 1.52
C SER A 26 6.49 5.80 1.59
N VAL A 27 5.33 5.21 1.88
CA VAL A 27 4.04 5.91 2.05
C VAL A 27 3.42 5.71 3.43
N SER A 28 4.16 5.11 4.37
CA SER A 28 3.70 4.83 5.74
C SER A 28 3.82 6.07 6.63
N PHE A 29 3.13 7.14 6.26
CA PHE A 29 2.95 8.32 7.11
C PHE A 29 1.98 8.03 8.26
N ASP A 30 2.08 8.76 9.37
CA ASP A 30 1.23 8.56 10.55
C ASP A 30 -0.27 8.58 10.23
N ASP A 31 -0.70 9.41 9.28
CA ASP A 31 -2.10 9.53 8.86
C ASP A 31 -2.53 8.52 7.77
N TYR A 32 -1.61 7.71 7.23
CA TYR A 32 -1.92 6.84 6.09
C TYR A 32 -3.06 5.88 6.38
N GLU A 33 -3.02 5.21 7.54
CA GLU A 33 -4.05 4.25 7.94
C GLU A 33 -5.42 4.93 8.06
N ARG A 34 -5.46 6.11 8.69
CA ARG A 34 -6.68 6.89 8.85
C ARG A 34 -7.29 7.26 7.49
N ASN A 35 -6.45 7.74 6.56
CA ASN A 35 -6.89 8.15 5.23
C ASN A 35 -7.40 6.96 4.40
N ALA A 36 -6.71 5.81 4.48
CA ALA A 36 -7.13 4.59 3.80
C ALA A 36 -8.47 4.06 4.34
N ILE A 37 -8.64 4.08 5.67
CA ILE A 37 -9.89 3.67 6.33
C ILE A 37 -11.05 4.61 5.97
N ASP A 38 -10.82 5.92 5.89
CA ASP A 38 -11.86 6.88 5.47
C ASP A 38 -12.40 6.54 4.07
N LEU A 39 -11.50 6.31 3.09
CA LEU A 39 -11.90 5.91 1.74
C LEU A 39 -12.67 4.58 1.74
N PHE A 40 -12.22 3.61 2.52
CA PHE A 40 -12.90 2.32 2.67
C PHE A 40 -14.33 2.49 3.21
N ILE A 41 -14.51 3.25 4.29
CA ILE A 41 -15.83 3.51 4.89
C ILE A 41 -16.75 4.22 3.90
N ARG A 42 -16.24 5.24 3.20
CA ARG A 42 -17.01 5.96 2.17
C ARG A 42 -17.49 5.04 1.06
N ASN A 43 -16.66 4.11 0.62
CA ASN A 43 -17.05 3.12 -0.39
C ASN A 43 -18.02 2.07 0.17
N ALA A 44 -17.90 1.66 1.43
CA ALA A 44 -18.87 0.76 2.05
C ALA A 44 -20.28 1.37 2.08
N ILE A 45 -20.40 2.66 2.44
CA ILE A 45 -21.68 3.38 2.43
C ILE A 45 -22.25 3.44 1.01
N ARG A 46 -21.42 3.83 0.02
CA ARG A 46 -21.83 3.92 -1.40
C ARG A 46 -22.27 2.57 -1.95
N LEU A 47 -21.54 1.50 -1.63
CA LEU A 47 -21.89 0.14 -2.02
C LEU A 47 -23.29 -0.27 -1.52
N LEU A 48 -23.59 0.00 -0.24
CA LEU A 48 -24.89 -0.30 0.36
C LEU A 48 -26.02 0.57 -0.22
N GLY A 49 -25.70 1.80 -0.63
CA GLY A 49 -26.63 2.72 -1.28
C GLY A 49 -26.87 2.43 -2.77
N GLY A 50 -26.08 1.56 -3.40
CA GLY A 50 -26.12 1.34 -4.85
C GLY A 50 -25.44 2.44 -5.67
N ASP A 51 -24.66 3.31 -5.03
CA ASP A 51 -23.90 4.37 -5.68
C ASP A 51 -22.60 3.84 -6.32
N GLU A 52 -22.07 4.59 -7.29
CA GLU A 52 -20.75 4.31 -7.86
C GLU A 52 -19.64 4.51 -6.82
N LEU A 53 -18.72 3.54 -6.75
CA LEU A 53 -17.58 3.56 -5.82
C LEU A 53 -16.52 4.59 -6.24
N ILE A 54 -15.93 5.24 -5.26
CA ILE A 54 -14.76 6.11 -5.42
C ILE A 54 -13.57 5.24 -5.82
N ASN A 55 -12.83 5.65 -6.85
CA ASN A 55 -11.67 4.94 -7.42
C ASN A 55 -12.01 3.52 -7.91
N LYS A 56 -13.21 3.32 -8.47
CA LYS A 56 -13.55 2.07 -9.13
C LYS A 56 -12.69 1.89 -10.38
N GLU A 57 -11.85 0.86 -10.37
CA GLU A 57 -11.16 0.37 -11.57
C GLU A 57 -12.03 -0.69 -12.26
N PHE A 58 -11.79 -0.87 -13.57
CA PHE A 58 -12.63 -1.54 -14.59
C PHE A 58 -13.37 -2.83 -14.17
#